data_AF-A0A847CBL2-F1
#
_entry.id   AF-A0A847CBL2-F1
#
_cell.length_a   1.000
_cell.length_b   1.000
_cell.length_c   1.000
_cell.angle_alpha   90.00
_cell.angle_beta   90.00
_cell.angle_gamma   90.00
#
_symmetry.space_group_name_H-M   'P 1'
#
loop_
_entity.id
_entity.type
_entity.pdbx_description
1 polymer ?
#
loop_
_entity_poly.entity_id
_entity_poly.type
_entity_poly.pdbx_seq_one_letter_code
_entity_poly.pdbx_strand_id
1 'polypeptide(L)'
;MLFKLAYKNIISRKSSLVIIVFMAFAVMLLSVSNAIFDSTEHGVKSSFASSFTGDFMIRPKVDFTVSLFGDETPVTGDLTELEFVIPYENIINELNTFSEVKSLVPQITGTAIIEAHEFRTVVTLFGVPGNEYIKTMPSISVVEGAPYAAGEKGLILSDNIASLLQLKVGDEVQFLVSDGPVFRIRAVPLSAIISYSVKNDIFNQFVLIDPDTIRSLMNISATTSSVTNSISEEESNLLESDFDMDSLFADSEDMNGSFIIEDKKEQPVPEVVEPSLVDDNLSWNFIIGRLDESVSPDAFIKKLNTLFVKKGWSVEAVNWRSAAGRTALYLYWIRIIFNIGIFIILIAGFIIVNNTLIINVLDRTREIGTMMAIGAKRRFIALQCMIETFMLTLSAGVIGCIFGQIVTILITKAHIVFHNSLLTQLFGSSALVVSLSPVNLLEMFALCIVLGLIGWCYPVMTAVKINPVVAMQGGK
;
A
#
# COMPACT_ATOMS: atom_id res chain seq x y z
N MET A 1 -21.42 -48.06 -13.07
CA MET A 1 -21.63 -48.16 -14.54
C MET A 1 -21.29 -46.86 -15.26
N LEU A 2 -21.90 -45.71 -14.92
CA LEU A 2 -21.66 -44.40 -15.55
C LEU A 2 -20.19 -43.96 -15.57
N PHE A 3 -19.47 -44.11 -14.45
CA PHE A 3 -18.04 -43.77 -14.34
C PHE A 3 -17.17 -44.56 -15.33
N LYS A 4 -17.45 -45.85 -15.52
CA LYS A 4 -16.72 -46.73 -16.45
C LYS A 4 -16.99 -46.36 -17.91
N LEU A 5 -18.22 -45.95 -18.23
CA LEU A 5 -18.61 -45.44 -19.55
C LEU A 5 -17.92 -44.10 -19.85
N ALA A 6 -17.96 -43.15 -18.91
CA ALA A 6 -17.30 -41.86 -19.04
C ALA A 6 -15.78 -42.01 -19.24
N TYR A 7 -15.13 -42.83 -18.41
CA TYR A 7 -13.68 -43.10 -18.54
C TYR A 7 -13.30 -43.71 -19.90
N LYS A 8 -14.07 -44.69 -20.38
CA LYS A 8 -13.85 -45.30 -21.70
C LYS A 8 -14.05 -44.30 -22.84
N ASN A 9 -15.02 -43.40 -22.70
CA ASN A 9 -15.26 -42.33 -23.68
C ASN A 9 -14.10 -41.34 -23.73
N ILE A 10 -13.52 -40.99 -22.57
CA ILE A 10 -12.38 -40.08 -22.49
C ILE A 10 -11.16 -40.68 -23.21
N ILE A 11 -10.79 -41.92 -22.89
CA ILE A 11 -9.56 -42.54 -23.41
C ILE A 11 -9.66 -42.89 -24.90
N SER A 12 -10.85 -43.20 -25.39
CA SER A 12 -11.02 -43.61 -26.79
C SER A 12 -10.91 -42.44 -27.78
N ARG A 13 -10.91 -41.18 -27.32
CA ARG A 13 -10.99 -40.00 -28.19
C ARG A 13 -9.79 -39.07 -28.02
N LYS A 14 -9.18 -38.69 -29.16
CA LYS A 14 -8.05 -37.73 -29.20
C LYS A 14 -8.46 -36.33 -28.72
N SER A 15 -9.70 -35.93 -28.93
CA SER A 15 -10.21 -34.63 -28.50
C SER A 15 -10.25 -34.46 -26.98
N SER A 16 -10.42 -35.55 -26.23
CA SER A 16 -10.32 -35.54 -24.77
C SER A 16 -8.91 -35.14 -24.29
N LEU A 17 -7.87 -35.63 -24.96
CA LEU A 17 -6.48 -35.28 -24.65
C LEU A 17 -6.22 -33.80 -24.91
N VAL A 18 -6.74 -33.26 -26.02
CA VAL A 18 -6.66 -31.83 -26.34
C VAL A 18 -7.29 -30.99 -25.22
N ILE A 19 -8.48 -31.37 -24.75
CA ILE A 19 -9.15 -30.68 -23.63
C ILE A 19 -8.29 -30.72 -22.36
N ILE A 20 -7.77 -31.90 -22.00
CA ILE A 20 -6.94 -32.05 -20.79
C ILE A 20 -5.70 -31.16 -20.88
N VAL A 21 -4.99 -31.15 -22.02
CA VAL A 21 -3.78 -30.34 -22.21
C VAL A 21 -4.08 -28.85 -22.13
N PHE A 22 -5.10 -28.36 -22.85
CA PHE A 22 -5.47 -26.94 -22.81
C PHE A 22 -5.93 -26.50 -21.44
N MET A 23 -6.77 -27.30 -20.79
CA MET A 23 -7.28 -26.98 -19.46
C MET A 23 -6.16 -27.07 -18.42
N ALA A 24 -5.26 -28.05 -18.51
CA ALA A 24 -4.08 -28.12 -17.64
C ALA A 24 -3.16 -26.91 -17.84
N PHE A 25 -2.96 -26.46 -19.07
CA PHE A 25 -2.19 -25.24 -19.37
C PHE A 25 -2.84 -23.99 -18.78
N ALA A 26 -4.17 -23.85 -18.90
CA ALA A 26 -4.90 -22.73 -18.30
C ALA A 26 -4.79 -22.73 -16.77
N VAL A 27 -4.94 -23.89 -16.12
CA VAL A 27 -4.79 -24.05 -14.67
C VAL A 27 -3.36 -23.79 -14.23
N MET A 28 -2.36 -24.26 -14.98
CA MET A 28 -0.95 -24.00 -14.75
C MET A 28 -0.68 -22.49 -14.77
N LEU A 29 -1.13 -21.80 -15.82
CA LEU A 29 -0.96 -20.35 -15.97
C LEU A 29 -1.61 -19.59 -14.82
N LEU A 30 -2.83 -19.98 -14.44
CA LEU A 30 -3.57 -19.43 -13.30
C LEU A 30 -2.78 -19.60 -11.99
N SER A 31 -2.29 -20.82 -11.73
CA SER A 31 -1.50 -21.14 -10.54
C SER A 31 -0.21 -20.33 -10.46
N VAL A 32 0.51 -20.18 -11.59
CA VAL A 32 1.75 -19.40 -11.66
C VAL A 32 1.45 -17.92 -11.44
N SER A 33 0.43 -17.39 -12.10
CA SER A 33 -0.02 -16.01 -11.94
C SER A 33 -0.36 -15.69 -10.49
N ASN A 34 -1.17 -16.52 -9.84
CA ASN A 34 -1.56 -16.27 -8.44
C ASN A 34 -0.35 -16.31 -7.51
N ALA A 35 0.56 -17.27 -7.71
CA ALA A 35 1.78 -17.36 -6.93
C ALA A 35 2.68 -16.11 -7.10
N ILE A 36 2.81 -15.59 -8.33
CA ILE A 36 3.53 -14.33 -8.59
C ILE A 36 2.86 -13.16 -7.87
N PHE A 37 1.53 -13.09 -7.86
CA PHE A 37 0.80 -12.00 -7.20
C PHE A 37 0.88 -12.02 -5.69
N ASP A 38 0.80 -13.19 -5.07
CA ASP A 38 0.94 -13.30 -3.62
C ASP A 38 2.34 -12.92 -3.19
N SER A 39 3.35 -13.37 -3.94
CA SER A 39 4.73 -12.89 -3.76
C SER A 39 4.89 -11.40 -3.94
N THR A 40 4.19 -10.82 -4.91
CA THR A 40 4.20 -9.38 -5.14
C THR A 40 3.60 -8.63 -3.94
N GLU A 41 2.46 -9.11 -3.43
CA GLU A 41 1.83 -8.51 -2.26
C GLU A 41 2.70 -8.62 -1.01
N HIS A 42 3.28 -9.80 -0.78
CA HIS A 42 4.20 -10.01 0.32
C HIS A 42 5.47 -9.17 0.17
N GLY A 43 6.02 -9.04 -1.04
CA GLY A 43 7.19 -8.22 -1.34
C GLY A 43 6.92 -6.74 -1.09
N VAL A 44 5.82 -6.20 -1.63
CA VAL A 44 5.46 -4.79 -1.42
C VAL A 44 5.11 -4.53 0.05
N LYS A 45 4.34 -5.42 0.69
CA LYS A 45 4.05 -5.33 2.14
C LYS A 45 5.35 -5.33 2.93
N SER A 46 6.23 -6.30 2.68
CA SER A 46 7.52 -6.39 3.36
C SER A 46 8.28 -5.08 3.16
N SER A 47 8.47 -4.64 1.92
CA SER A 47 9.20 -3.41 1.56
C SER A 47 8.70 -2.16 2.30
N PHE A 48 7.38 -1.93 2.37
CA PHE A 48 6.81 -0.76 3.06
C PHE A 48 6.70 -0.94 4.58
N ALA A 49 6.13 -2.06 5.05
CA ALA A 49 5.86 -2.30 6.48
C ALA A 49 7.16 -2.42 7.28
N SER A 50 8.19 -3.05 6.72
CA SER A 50 9.48 -3.25 7.40
C SER A 50 10.43 -2.06 7.30
N SER A 51 10.16 -1.10 6.41
CA SER A 51 11.01 0.08 6.21
C SER A 51 10.39 1.37 6.74
N PHE A 52 9.05 1.48 6.75
CA PHE A 52 8.36 2.75 7.00
C PHE A 52 7.09 2.62 7.85
N THR A 53 6.13 1.79 7.44
CA THR A 53 4.75 1.91 7.96
C THR A 53 4.42 1.00 9.13
N GLY A 54 5.30 0.06 9.48
CA GLY A 54 5.00 -0.98 10.48
C GLY A 54 3.83 -1.88 10.06
N ASP A 55 3.30 -2.62 11.02
CA ASP A 55 2.11 -3.47 10.80
C ASP A 55 0.82 -2.65 10.84
N PHE A 56 0.81 -1.58 11.64
CA PHE A 56 -0.28 -0.63 11.73
C PHE A 56 0.25 0.78 12.02
N MET A 57 -0.54 1.78 11.64
CA MET A 57 -0.30 3.19 11.93
C MET A 57 -1.55 3.79 12.56
N ILE A 58 -1.40 4.62 13.58
CA ILE A 58 -2.48 5.43 14.15
C ILE A 58 -2.29 6.85 13.67
N ARG A 59 -3.38 7.45 13.18
CA ARG A 59 -3.44 8.83 12.70
C ARG A 59 -4.71 9.53 13.20
N PRO A 60 -4.75 10.87 13.22
CA PRO A 60 -5.97 11.62 13.45
C PRO A 60 -7.04 11.29 12.41
N LYS A 61 -8.29 11.34 12.82
CA LYS A 61 -9.42 11.13 11.91
C LYS A 61 -9.71 12.42 11.17
N VAL A 62 -9.25 12.49 9.92
CA VAL A 62 -9.43 13.64 9.03
C VAL A 62 -10.28 13.26 7.80
N ASP A 63 -10.93 14.25 7.19
CA ASP A 63 -11.79 14.06 6.02
C ASP A 63 -11.01 13.90 4.70
N PHE A 64 -9.69 14.08 4.73
CA PHE A 64 -8.80 13.99 3.58
C PHE A 64 -7.80 12.82 3.68
N THR A 65 -7.21 12.45 2.55
CA THR A 65 -6.28 11.30 2.48
C THR A 65 -4.89 11.69 2.97
N VAL A 66 -4.58 11.39 4.22
CA VAL A 66 -3.25 11.56 4.80
C VAL A 66 -2.47 10.26 4.80
N SER A 67 -1.26 10.25 4.29
CA SER A 67 -0.35 9.12 4.42
C SER A 67 0.80 9.43 5.37
N LEU A 68 1.66 8.45 5.62
CA LEU A 68 2.94 8.64 6.31
C LEU A 68 3.78 9.75 5.64
N PHE A 69 3.54 10.01 4.35
CA PHE A 69 4.23 11.00 3.53
C PHE A 69 3.56 12.39 3.55
N GLY A 70 2.49 12.57 4.33
CA GLY A 70 1.80 13.83 4.53
C GLY A 70 0.45 13.90 3.83
N ASP A 71 -0.05 15.13 3.63
CA ASP A 71 -1.25 15.34 2.83
C ASP A 71 -0.94 15.08 1.36
N GLU A 72 -1.77 14.25 0.75
CA GLU A 72 -1.63 13.96 -0.65
C GLU A 72 -2.63 14.75 -1.48
N THR A 73 -3.65 15.42 -0.92
CA THR A 73 -4.79 16.00 -1.68
C THR A 73 -4.34 16.77 -2.94
N PRO A 74 -4.97 16.54 -4.10
CA PRO A 74 -4.54 17.17 -5.34
C PRO A 74 -4.89 18.66 -5.29
N VAL A 75 -3.91 19.51 -4.96
CA VAL A 75 -3.85 20.98 -5.12
C VAL A 75 -5.23 21.65 -5.22
N THR A 76 -6.06 21.47 -4.20
CA THR A 76 -7.00 22.51 -3.79
C THR A 76 -6.14 23.54 -3.08
N GLY A 77 -6.28 24.82 -3.39
CA GLY A 77 -5.35 25.89 -2.96
C GLY A 77 -5.20 26.12 -1.44
N ASP A 78 -5.72 25.23 -0.61
CA ASP A 78 -5.60 25.23 0.84
C ASP A 78 -4.42 24.32 1.23
N LEU A 79 -3.38 24.91 1.82
CA LEU A 79 -2.34 24.17 2.52
C LEU A 79 -2.98 23.52 3.75
N THR A 80 -3.24 22.21 3.72
CA THR A 80 -3.74 21.51 4.91
C THR A 80 -2.58 21.20 5.84
N GLU A 81 -2.70 21.61 7.10
CA GLU A 81 -1.75 21.23 8.13
C GLU A 81 -2.02 19.80 8.60
N LEU A 82 -0.97 19.02 8.82
CA LEU A 82 -1.09 17.68 9.39
C LEU A 82 -1.49 17.79 10.86
N GLU A 83 -2.67 17.25 11.19
CA GLU A 83 -3.14 17.18 12.58
C GLU A 83 -2.27 16.27 13.46
N PHE A 84 -2.43 16.41 14.77
CA PHE A 84 -1.71 15.64 15.78
C PHE A 84 -2.60 14.59 16.44
N VAL A 85 -2.00 13.48 16.86
CA VAL A 85 -2.67 12.40 17.59
C VAL A 85 -2.99 12.86 19.01
N ILE A 86 -4.28 13.07 19.28
CA ILE A 86 -4.77 13.52 20.59
C ILE A 86 -5.83 12.53 21.11
N PRO A 87 -5.74 12.04 22.35
CA PRO A 87 -4.67 12.26 23.35
C PRO A 87 -3.49 11.27 23.23
N TYR A 88 -2.29 11.75 22.89
CA TYR A 88 -1.10 10.93 22.66
C TYR A 88 -0.73 10.02 23.86
N GLU A 89 -0.58 10.59 25.07
CA GLU A 89 -0.12 9.82 26.24
C GLU A 89 -1.07 8.69 26.60
N ASN A 90 -2.38 8.98 26.61
CA ASN A 90 -3.39 7.97 26.92
C ASN A 90 -3.41 6.85 25.87
N ILE A 91 -3.18 7.18 24.60
CA ILE A 91 -3.09 6.20 23.52
C ILE A 91 -1.86 5.31 23.70
N ILE A 92 -0.67 5.89 23.89
CA ILE A 92 0.57 5.14 24.09
C ILE A 92 0.50 4.25 25.34
N ASN A 93 -0.01 4.80 26.45
CA ASN A 93 -0.18 4.03 27.69
C ASN A 93 -1.10 2.84 27.49
N GLU A 94 -2.21 3.00 26.75
CA GLU A 94 -3.08 1.88 26.41
C GLU A 94 -2.37 0.86 25.51
N LEU A 95 -1.64 1.33 24.48
CA LEU A 95 -0.95 0.45 23.53
C LEU A 95 0.12 -0.40 24.21
N ASN A 96 0.84 0.17 25.18
CA ASN A 96 1.84 -0.54 25.97
C ASN A 96 1.25 -1.63 26.88
N THR A 97 -0.08 -1.64 27.13
CA THR A 97 -0.72 -2.73 27.88
C THR A 97 -0.95 -3.98 27.05
N PHE A 98 -0.95 -3.88 25.72
CA PHE A 98 -1.15 -5.01 24.82
C PHE A 98 0.14 -5.80 24.66
N SER A 99 0.15 -7.06 25.12
CA SER A 99 1.27 -7.97 24.91
C SER A 99 1.50 -8.28 23.42
N GLU A 100 0.51 -8.05 22.57
CA GLU A 100 0.59 -8.24 21.12
C GLU A 100 1.48 -7.19 20.41
N VAL A 101 1.77 -6.07 21.06
CA VAL A 101 2.53 -4.95 20.47
C VAL A 101 4.01 -5.09 20.82
N LYS A 102 4.84 -5.25 19.79
CA LYS A 102 6.28 -5.48 19.93
C LYS A 102 7.08 -4.18 20.07
N SER A 103 6.71 -3.16 19.30
CA SER A 103 7.36 -1.85 19.35
C SER A 103 6.43 -0.76 18.82
N LEU A 104 6.61 0.44 19.35
CA LEU A 104 5.88 1.66 18.96
C LEU A 104 6.89 2.76 18.72
N VAL A 105 6.70 3.54 17.66
CA VAL A 105 7.55 4.69 17.35
C VAL A 105 6.66 5.83 16.90
N PRO A 106 6.76 7.02 17.52
CA PRO A 106 6.03 8.19 17.07
C PRO A 106 6.77 8.87 15.91
N GLN A 107 6.01 9.55 15.05
CA GLN A 107 6.56 10.23 13.88
C GLN A 107 5.87 11.58 13.62
N ILE A 108 6.68 12.56 13.22
CA ILE A 108 6.28 13.82 12.60
C ILE A 108 6.68 13.78 11.14
N THR A 109 5.82 14.24 10.25
CA THR A 109 6.14 14.29 8.80
C THR A 109 6.18 15.73 8.34
N GLY A 110 7.15 16.05 7.48
CA GLY A 110 7.23 17.33 6.82
C GLY A 110 7.98 17.26 5.50
N THR A 111 8.00 18.37 4.78
CA THR A 111 8.74 18.49 3.52
C THR A 111 9.70 19.66 3.63
N ALA A 112 10.94 19.44 3.23
CA ALA A 112 11.96 20.47 3.23
C ALA A 112 12.83 20.35 1.98
N ILE A 113 13.57 21.41 1.70
CA ILE A 113 14.61 21.40 0.70
C ILE A 113 15.93 21.14 1.42
N ILE A 114 16.63 20.08 1.01
CA ILE A 114 17.99 19.81 1.48
C ILE A 114 18.96 20.50 0.51
N GLU A 115 19.93 21.21 1.08
CA GLU A 115 20.97 21.91 0.35
C GLU A 115 22.34 21.50 0.91
N ALA A 116 23.17 20.96 0.02
CA ALA A 116 24.54 20.59 0.32
C ALA A 116 25.40 20.82 -0.93
N HIS A 117 26.49 21.57 -0.78
CA HIS A 117 27.35 21.98 -1.89
C HIS A 117 26.56 22.70 -2.99
N GLU A 118 26.59 22.23 -4.24
CA GLU A 118 25.83 22.78 -5.38
C GLU A 118 24.51 22.02 -5.65
N PHE A 119 24.18 21.03 -4.82
CA PHE A 119 23.00 20.19 -5.03
C PHE A 119 21.86 20.61 -4.10
N ARG A 120 20.69 20.82 -4.71
CA ARG A 120 19.45 21.15 -4.00
C ARG A 120 18.34 20.22 -4.47
N THR A 121 17.70 19.54 -3.52
CA THR A 121 16.56 18.66 -3.82
C THR A 121 15.48 18.76 -2.74
N VAL A 122 14.24 18.46 -3.12
CA VAL A 122 13.15 18.34 -2.16
C VAL A 122 13.22 16.96 -1.52
N VAL A 123 13.07 16.91 -0.21
CA VAL A 123 13.05 15.67 0.58
C VAL A 123 11.86 15.67 1.53
N THR A 124 11.39 14.48 1.85
CA THR A 124 10.41 14.27 2.92
C THR A 124 11.16 13.96 4.20
N LEU A 125 10.90 14.76 5.24
CA LEU A 125 11.49 14.63 6.56
C LEU A 125 10.59 13.80 7.46
N PHE A 126 11.17 12.80 8.12
CA PHE A 126 10.54 12.08 9.23
C PHE A 126 11.24 12.44 10.53
N GLY A 127 10.54 13.20 11.36
CA GLY A 127 10.92 13.48 12.74
C GLY A 127 10.64 12.27 13.60
N VAL A 128 11.69 11.53 13.96
CA VAL A 128 11.55 10.26 14.70
C VAL A 128 12.65 10.11 15.74
N PRO A 129 12.43 9.34 16.82
CA PRO A 129 13.52 8.92 17.69
C PRO A 129 14.44 7.95 16.92
N GLY A 130 15.60 8.42 16.44
CA GLY A 130 16.43 7.73 15.45
C GLY A 130 16.79 6.29 15.80
N ASN A 131 17.33 6.06 17.00
CA ASN A 131 17.71 4.71 17.45
C ASN A 131 16.51 3.75 17.60
N GLU A 132 15.37 4.24 18.09
CA GLU A 132 14.16 3.43 18.26
C GLU A 132 13.49 3.10 16.93
N TYR A 133 13.50 4.07 16.01
CA TYR A 133 12.99 3.89 14.65
C TYR A 133 13.76 2.79 13.91
N ILE A 134 15.10 2.83 13.93
CA ILE A 134 15.93 1.82 13.26
C ILE A 134 15.78 0.45 13.91
N LYS A 135 15.66 0.36 15.24
CA LYS A 135 15.36 -0.92 15.93
C LYS A 135 13.99 -1.48 15.56
N THR A 136 13.02 -0.60 15.29
CA THR A 136 11.67 -0.98 14.90
C THR A 136 11.59 -1.45 13.45
N MET A 137 12.41 -0.89 12.56
CA MET A 137 12.37 -1.16 11.11
C MET A 137 13.50 -2.13 10.68
N PRO A 138 13.22 -3.44 10.52
CA PRO A 138 14.26 -4.45 10.32
C PRO A 138 14.87 -4.42 8.91
N SER A 139 14.25 -3.73 7.95
CA SER A 139 14.77 -3.61 6.59
C SER A 139 15.69 -2.42 6.38
N ILE A 140 15.99 -1.68 7.44
CA ILE A 140 16.98 -0.60 7.45
C ILE A 140 18.27 -1.13 8.06
N SER A 141 19.36 -1.06 7.29
CA SER A 141 20.71 -1.38 7.78
C SER A 141 21.57 -0.13 7.83
N VAL A 142 22.29 0.08 8.93
CA VAL A 142 23.27 1.17 9.06
C VAL A 142 24.54 0.78 8.30
N VAL A 143 24.96 1.63 7.37
CA VAL A 143 26.17 1.46 6.56
C VAL A 143 27.36 2.16 7.20
N GLU A 144 27.15 3.38 7.68
CA GLU A 144 28.19 4.24 8.26
C GLU A 144 27.61 5.05 9.43
N GLY A 145 28.43 5.33 10.44
CA GLY A 145 28.04 6.11 11.61
C GLY A 145 27.17 5.36 12.62
N ALA A 146 26.44 6.11 13.45
CA ALA A 146 25.54 5.57 14.46
C ALA A 146 24.27 6.44 14.57
N PRO A 147 23.08 5.84 14.74
CA PRO A 147 21.85 6.60 14.98
C PRO A 147 21.96 7.45 16.24
N TYR A 148 21.46 8.67 16.19
CA TYR A 148 21.42 9.58 17.33
C TYR A 148 20.48 9.06 18.44
N ALA A 149 20.80 9.41 19.70
CA ALA A 149 19.98 9.08 20.85
C ALA A 149 18.79 10.05 21.01
N ALA A 150 17.83 9.71 21.86
CA ALA A 150 16.71 10.59 22.15
C ALA A 150 17.20 11.92 22.74
N GLY A 151 16.75 13.04 22.16
CA GLY A 151 17.16 14.40 22.55
C GLY A 151 18.48 14.89 21.93
N GLU A 152 19.19 14.04 21.18
CA GLU A 152 20.35 14.48 20.40
C GLU A 152 19.91 15.00 19.03
N LYS A 153 20.54 16.08 18.57
CA LYS A 153 20.38 16.55 17.19
C LYS A 153 21.09 15.61 16.25
N GLY A 154 20.41 15.17 15.21
CA GLY A 154 21.00 14.22 14.30
C GLY A 154 20.18 13.97 13.05
N LEU A 155 20.93 13.65 12.01
CA LEU A 155 20.41 13.39 10.68
C LEU A 155 20.83 12.01 10.22
N ILE A 156 19.90 11.28 9.59
CA ILE A 156 20.17 9.99 8.97
C ILE A 156 19.70 10.04 7.51
N LEU A 157 20.65 9.80 6.60
CA LEU A 157 20.42 9.82 5.17
C LEU A 157 20.52 8.42 4.57
N SER A 158 19.81 8.19 3.47
CA SER A 158 20.03 6.99 2.66
C SER A 158 21.39 7.06 1.94
N ASP A 159 22.00 5.91 1.67
CA ASP A 159 23.23 5.74 0.89
C ASP A 159 23.16 6.48 -0.46
N ASN A 160 22.00 6.46 -1.10
CA ASN A 160 21.76 7.15 -2.36
C ASN A 160 21.74 8.69 -2.22
N ILE A 161 21.08 9.26 -1.21
CA ILE A 161 21.11 10.72 -0.99
C ILE A 161 22.51 11.17 -0.55
N ALA A 162 23.13 10.45 0.37
CA ALA A 162 24.47 10.77 0.85
C ALA A 162 25.50 10.77 -0.30
N SER A 163 25.43 9.78 -1.20
CA SER A 163 26.29 9.74 -2.39
C SER A 163 25.95 10.81 -3.42
N LEU A 164 24.66 11.13 -3.64
CA LEU A 164 24.23 12.20 -4.54
C LEU A 164 24.76 13.58 -4.07
N LEU A 165 24.67 13.85 -2.77
CA LEU A 165 25.10 15.10 -2.15
C LEU A 165 26.59 15.11 -1.77
N GLN A 166 27.30 14.00 -1.98
CA GLN A 166 28.71 13.78 -1.63
C GLN A 166 29.03 14.04 -0.14
N LEU A 167 28.10 13.66 0.74
CA LEU A 167 28.19 13.88 2.19
C LEU A 167 28.83 12.69 2.90
N LYS A 168 29.52 12.98 4.02
CA LYS A 168 30.09 12.01 4.95
C LYS A 168 29.55 12.21 6.35
N VAL A 169 29.58 11.14 7.15
CA VAL A 169 29.17 11.22 8.56
C VAL A 169 30.00 12.29 9.28
N GLY A 170 29.30 13.20 9.95
CA GLY A 170 29.87 14.38 10.60
C GLY A 170 29.68 15.70 9.84
N ASP A 171 29.34 15.65 8.55
CA ASP A 171 29.07 16.87 7.78
C ASP A 171 27.77 17.55 8.26
N GLU A 172 27.76 18.89 8.31
CA GLU A 172 26.55 19.66 8.57
C GLU A 172 25.74 19.85 7.30
N VAL A 173 24.44 19.56 7.38
CA VAL A 173 23.51 19.63 6.26
C VAL A 173 22.43 20.64 6.56
N GLN A 174 22.12 21.50 5.59
CA GLN A 174 21.12 22.55 5.75
C GLN A 174 19.78 22.13 5.15
N PHE A 175 18.72 22.39 5.91
CA PHE A 175 17.34 22.24 5.50
C PHE A 175 16.67 23.60 5.44
N LEU A 176 15.93 23.83 4.36
CA LEU A 176 15.16 25.03 4.11
C LEU A 176 13.69 24.67 3.95
N VAL A 177 12.83 25.28 4.77
CA VAL A 177 11.37 25.27 4.63
C VAL A 177 10.91 26.68 4.29
N SER A 178 10.01 26.79 3.31
CA SER A 178 9.36 28.03 2.92
C SER A 178 7.88 27.93 3.27
N ASP A 179 7.40 28.86 4.07
CA ASP A 179 5.99 28.98 4.46
C ASP A 179 5.52 30.39 4.10
N GLY A 180 4.91 30.51 2.91
CA GLY A 180 4.64 31.81 2.30
C GLY A 180 5.92 32.67 2.18
N PRO A 181 5.95 33.89 2.76
CA PRO A 181 7.12 34.77 2.74
C PRO A 181 8.19 34.41 3.77
N VAL A 182 7.92 33.47 4.69
CA VAL A 182 8.82 33.14 5.80
C VAL A 182 9.70 31.95 5.41
N PHE A 183 11.00 32.14 5.49
CA PHE A 183 11.99 31.07 5.30
C PHE A 183 12.59 30.65 6.63
N ARG A 184 12.72 29.34 6.82
CA ARG A 184 13.31 28.75 8.02
C ARG A 184 14.40 27.77 7.64
N ILE A 185 15.58 27.99 8.20
CA ILE A 185 16.77 27.22 7.92
C ILE A 185 17.24 26.54 9.21
N ARG A 186 17.55 25.24 9.14
CA ARG A 186 18.21 24.51 10.23
C ARG A 186 19.37 23.71 9.66
N ALA A 187 20.50 23.73 10.37
CA ALA A 187 21.64 22.88 10.10
C ALA A 187 21.65 21.71 11.09
N VAL A 188 21.89 20.50 10.61
CA VAL A 188 21.96 19.30 11.43
C VAL A 188 23.16 18.46 11.00
N PRO A 189 23.95 17.93 11.96
CA PRO A 189 25.06 17.04 11.64
C PRO A 189 24.55 15.67 11.16
N LEU A 190 25.16 15.15 10.10
CA LEU A 190 24.92 13.80 9.59
C LEU A 190 25.46 12.75 10.57
N SER A 191 24.59 12.05 11.27
CA SER A 191 24.94 11.06 12.31
C SER A 191 25.16 9.66 11.73
N ALA A 192 24.35 9.26 10.74
CA ALA A 192 24.46 7.94 10.12
C ALA A 192 23.99 7.93 8.67
N ILE A 193 24.52 6.95 7.93
CA ILE A 193 24.06 6.60 6.57
C ILE A 193 23.44 5.22 6.63
N ILE A 194 22.23 5.07 6.08
CA ILE A 194 21.47 3.82 6.04
C ILE A 194 21.28 3.32 4.61
N SER A 195 21.07 2.02 4.46
CA SER A 195 20.64 1.41 3.21
C SER A 195 19.36 0.61 3.46
N TYR A 196 18.42 0.71 2.51
CA TYR A 196 17.19 -0.07 2.52
C TYR A 196 17.43 -1.42 1.85
N SER A 197 16.82 -2.47 2.41
CA SER A 197 16.90 -3.84 1.86
C SER A 197 16.40 -3.93 0.41
N VAL A 198 15.44 -3.07 0.04
CA VAL A 198 14.93 -2.94 -1.33
C VAL A 198 15.29 -1.56 -1.86
N LYS A 199 16.19 -1.51 -2.85
CA LYS A 199 16.57 -0.26 -3.51
C LYS A 199 15.42 0.22 -4.41
N ASN A 200 14.91 1.40 -4.13
CA ASN A 200 13.79 2.00 -4.85
C ASN A 200 13.97 3.53 -4.89
N ASP A 201 13.75 4.12 -6.06
CA ASP A 201 13.89 5.56 -6.28
C ASP A 201 12.97 6.40 -5.39
N ILE A 202 11.81 5.85 -5.00
CA ILE A 202 10.88 6.53 -4.09
C ILE A 202 11.44 6.59 -2.66
N PHE A 203 12.13 5.54 -2.22
CA PHE A 203 12.68 5.47 -0.86
C PHE A 203 13.87 6.43 -0.68
N ASN A 204 14.46 6.87 -1.79
CA ASN A 204 15.58 7.79 -1.83
C ASN A 204 15.20 9.24 -1.55
N GLN A 205 13.93 9.56 -1.27
CA GLN A 205 13.50 10.91 -0.92
C GLN A 205 13.27 11.10 0.59
N PHE A 206 13.43 10.03 1.38
CA PHE A 206 13.18 10.03 2.82
C PHE A 206 14.44 10.29 3.62
N VAL A 207 14.29 11.18 4.60
CA VAL A 207 15.35 11.63 5.50
C VAL A 207 14.82 11.52 6.92
N LEU A 208 15.55 10.83 7.81
CA LEU A 208 15.20 10.78 9.22
C LEU A 208 15.95 11.88 9.97
N ILE A 209 15.24 12.68 10.74
CA ILE A 209 15.78 13.85 11.46
C ILE A 209 15.23 13.85 12.88
N ASP A 210 15.96 14.48 13.81
CA ASP A 210 15.48 14.59 15.17
C ASP A 210 14.13 15.36 15.25
N PRO A 211 13.22 14.94 16.15
CA PRO A 211 11.89 15.52 16.26
C PRO A 211 11.90 17.04 16.54
N ASP A 212 12.88 17.52 17.30
CA ASP A 212 12.94 18.93 17.72
C ASP A 212 13.32 19.83 16.55
N THR A 213 14.23 19.38 15.69
CA THR A 213 14.60 20.12 14.49
C THR A 213 13.43 20.23 13.52
N ILE A 214 12.69 19.15 13.27
CA ILE A 214 11.53 19.23 12.36
C ILE A 214 10.41 20.10 12.95
N ARG A 215 10.16 20.04 14.27
CA ARG A 215 9.19 20.93 14.93
C ARG A 215 9.56 22.40 14.73
N SER A 216 10.84 22.71 14.91
CA SER A 216 11.39 24.04 14.68
C SER A 216 11.29 24.48 13.22
N LEU A 217 11.54 23.58 12.27
CA LEU A 217 11.40 23.85 10.83
C LEU A 217 9.95 24.10 10.41
N MET A 218 9.01 23.34 10.97
CA MET A 218 7.59 23.33 10.58
C MET A 218 6.69 24.25 11.41
N ASN A 219 7.23 24.95 12.42
CA ASN A 219 6.53 25.87 13.33
C ASN A 219 5.62 25.16 14.33
N ILE A 220 5.91 23.88 14.58
CA ILE A 220 5.09 23.09 15.47
C ILE A 220 5.46 23.52 16.89
N SER A 221 4.76 24.53 17.40
CA SER A 221 4.79 24.95 18.80
C SER A 221 3.52 24.43 19.47
N ALA A 222 3.57 24.01 20.74
CA ALA A 222 2.44 23.43 21.47
C ALA A 222 1.19 24.36 21.61
N THR A 223 1.24 25.59 21.10
CA THR A 223 0.13 26.55 21.08
C THR A 223 -1.00 26.20 20.12
N THR A 224 -0.85 25.23 19.21
CA THR A 224 -1.98 24.65 18.47
C THR A 224 -2.67 23.54 19.26
N SER A 225 -2.98 23.80 20.53
CA SER A 225 -4.22 23.25 21.08
C SER A 225 -5.34 23.94 20.32
N SER A 226 -5.99 23.21 19.41
CA SER A 226 -7.20 23.63 18.70
C SER A 226 -8.35 23.84 19.69
N VAL A 227 -8.25 24.91 20.48
CA VAL A 227 -9.42 25.65 20.94
C VAL A 227 -9.49 26.84 20.00
N THR A 228 -10.30 26.72 18.95
CA THR A 228 -10.89 27.87 18.30
C THR A 228 -11.73 28.61 19.36
N ASN A 229 -11.06 29.38 20.21
CA ASN A 229 -11.70 30.52 20.84
C ASN A 229 -11.92 31.50 19.70
N SER A 230 -13.09 31.39 19.07
CA SER A 230 -13.69 32.51 18.37
C SER A 230 -13.53 33.71 19.28
N ILE A 231 -12.75 34.71 18.83
CA ILE A 231 -12.65 36.01 19.49
C ILE A 231 -14.09 36.42 19.79
N SER A 232 -14.40 36.65 21.07
CA SER A 232 -15.77 37.02 21.44
C SER A 232 -16.11 38.37 20.78
N GLU A 233 -17.37 38.57 20.38
CA GLU A 233 -17.82 39.82 19.72
C GLU A 233 -17.45 41.09 20.54
N GLU A 234 -17.19 40.97 21.85
CA GLU A 234 -16.71 42.06 22.70
C GLU A 234 -15.26 42.48 22.42
N GLU A 235 -14.37 41.54 22.06
CA GLU A 235 -12.97 41.84 21.75
C GLU A 235 -12.78 42.36 20.32
N SER A 236 -13.65 41.94 19.38
CA SER A 236 -13.68 42.51 18.02
C SER A 236 -14.17 43.96 18.01
N ASN A 237 -15.13 44.32 18.88
CA ASN A 237 -15.64 45.69 18.98
C ASN A 237 -14.63 46.69 19.57
N LEU A 238 -13.64 46.23 20.35
CA LEU A 238 -12.59 47.09 20.91
C LEU A 238 -11.54 47.53 19.86
N LEU A 239 -11.40 46.78 18.76
CA LEU A 239 -10.47 47.09 17.69
C LEU A 239 -11.06 48.03 16.63
N GLU A 240 -12.39 48.09 16.51
CA GLU A 240 -13.08 48.96 15.54
C GLU A 240 -13.37 50.37 16.07
N SER A 241 -13.38 50.60 17.39
CA SER A 241 -13.91 51.87 17.94
C SER A 241 -12.95 53.06 17.94
N ASP A 242 -11.63 52.87 17.80
CA ASP A 242 -10.65 53.96 17.99
C ASP A 242 -9.65 54.18 16.83
N PHE A 243 -9.81 53.52 15.68
CA PHE A 243 -8.94 53.71 14.52
C PHE A 243 -9.64 54.45 13.38
N ASP A 244 -9.60 55.79 13.43
CA ASP A 244 -10.07 56.63 12.34
C ASP A 244 -8.97 56.80 11.27
N MET A 245 -9.05 55.98 10.21
CA MET A 245 -8.17 56.03 9.04
C MET A 245 -8.25 57.34 8.26
N ASP A 246 -9.31 58.14 8.41
CA ASP A 246 -9.48 59.41 7.69
C ASP A 246 -8.61 60.53 8.29
N SER A 247 -8.20 60.38 9.56
CA SER A 247 -7.26 61.30 10.24
C SER A 247 -5.81 61.20 9.76
N LEU A 248 -5.44 60.09 9.10
CA LEU A 248 -4.08 59.85 8.58
C LEU A 248 -3.81 60.49 7.21
N PHE A 249 -4.84 60.96 6.51
CA PHE A 249 -4.72 61.55 5.17
C PHE A 249 -5.20 63.00 5.09
N ALA A 250 -5.74 63.56 6.18
CA ALA A 250 -6.09 64.96 6.29
C ALA A 250 -4.92 65.77 6.88
N ASP A 251 -3.91 66.02 6.05
CA ASP A 251 -3.13 67.27 6.01
C ASP A 251 -1.91 67.06 5.10
N SER A 252 -2.09 67.35 3.81
CA SER A 252 -1.00 67.41 2.83
C SER A 252 -0.90 68.78 2.15
N GLU A 253 -1.10 69.85 2.92
CA GLU A 253 -0.77 71.21 2.51
C GLU A 253 0.02 71.90 3.63
N ASP A 254 1.34 71.70 3.63
CA ASP A 254 2.35 72.76 3.85
C ASP A 254 3.76 72.15 3.92
N MET A 255 4.40 72.04 2.75
CA MET A 255 5.85 71.89 2.68
C MET A 255 6.50 73.26 2.89
N ASN A 256 6.97 73.53 4.12
CA ASN A 256 8.22 74.26 4.38
C ASN A 256 8.50 74.36 5.89
N GLY A 257 9.40 73.51 6.38
CA GLY A 257 9.89 73.61 7.75
C GLY A 257 10.96 72.57 8.03
N SER A 258 12.16 73.05 8.32
CA SER A 258 13.37 72.34 8.75
C SER A 258 13.16 70.97 9.42
N PHE A 259 13.88 69.96 8.93
CA PHE A 259 14.17 68.72 9.64
C PHE A 259 14.83 69.04 11.00
N ILE A 260 14.06 68.99 12.08
CA ILE A 260 14.59 68.81 13.43
C ILE A 260 14.61 67.30 13.67
N ILE A 261 15.82 66.77 13.84
CA ILE A 261 16.05 65.40 14.31
C ILE A 261 15.63 65.39 15.79
N GLU A 262 14.45 64.86 16.09
CA GLU A 262 14.12 64.45 17.45
C GLU A 262 14.68 63.05 17.69
N ASP A 263 15.63 62.97 18.61
CA ASP A 263 16.15 61.73 19.21
C ASP A 263 15.00 60.92 19.81
N LYS A 264 14.44 59.99 19.03
CA LYS A 264 13.61 58.92 19.58
C LYS A 264 14.51 57.97 20.35
N LYS A 265 14.35 58.01 21.68
CA LYS A 265 14.80 57.01 22.65
C LYS A 265 14.73 55.61 22.07
N GLU A 266 15.83 54.88 22.20
CA GLU A 266 15.97 53.45 21.94
C GLU A 266 14.70 52.71 22.39
N GLN A 267 13.96 52.20 21.41
CA GLN A 267 13.01 51.12 21.68
C GLN A 267 13.84 49.93 22.17
N PRO A 268 13.46 49.27 23.26
CA PRO A 268 14.16 48.08 23.68
C PRO A 268 14.09 47.07 22.53
N VAL A 269 15.26 46.62 22.09
CA VAL A 269 15.44 45.45 21.23
C VAL A 269 14.48 44.38 21.75
N PRO A 270 13.60 43.79 20.91
CA PRO A 270 12.73 42.73 21.40
C PRO A 270 13.64 41.67 22.02
N GLU A 271 13.46 41.50 23.32
CA GLU A 271 14.18 40.52 24.12
C GLU A 271 14.07 39.19 23.37
N VAL A 272 15.21 38.55 23.08
CA VAL A 272 15.23 37.18 22.58
C VAL A 272 14.67 36.35 23.72
N VAL A 273 13.35 36.21 23.75
CA VAL A 273 12.67 35.26 24.60
C VAL A 273 13.05 33.91 24.00
N GLU A 274 14.10 33.29 24.56
CA GLU A 274 14.25 31.86 24.43
C GLU A 274 12.91 31.27 24.88
N PRO A 275 12.16 30.57 24.00
CA PRO A 275 10.89 30.03 24.39
C PRO A 275 11.14 29.08 25.55
N SER A 276 10.58 29.41 26.70
CA SER A 276 10.56 28.55 27.87
C SER A 276 9.89 27.24 27.46
N LEU A 277 10.66 26.16 27.50
CA LEU A 277 10.26 24.78 27.23
C LEU A 277 9.07 24.41 28.13
N VAL A 278 7.85 24.45 27.59
CA VAL A 278 6.63 23.95 28.22
C VAL A 278 6.15 22.77 27.38
N ASP A 279 6.45 21.54 27.84
CA ASP A 279 6.06 20.23 27.29
C ASP A 279 5.88 20.13 25.75
N ASP A 280 6.93 20.50 25.00
CA ASP A 280 7.00 20.42 23.53
C ASP A 280 6.97 18.98 22.95
N ASN A 281 6.86 17.94 23.80
CA ASN A 281 7.09 16.54 23.43
C ASN A 281 5.86 15.74 22.99
N LEU A 282 4.68 16.35 22.93
CA LEU A 282 3.40 15.62 22.78
C LEU A 282 2.77 15.69 21.38
N SER A 283 3.23 16.60 20.52
CA SER A 283 2.69 16.78 19.17
C SER A 283 3.33 15.82 18.19
N TRP A 284 2.62 14.73 17.88
CA TRP A 284 3.02 13.70 16.91
C TRP A 284 1.93 13.51 15.87
N ASN A 285 2.28 13.48 14.59
CA ASN A 285 1.30 13.25 13.52
C ASN A 285 0.85 11.80 13.47
N PHE A 286 1.76 10.87 13.74
CA PHE A 286 1.50 9.43 13.60
C PHE A 286 2.14 8.63 14.74
N ILE A 287 1.53 7.49 15.05
CA ILE A 287 2.14 6.43 15.86
C ILE A 287 2.25 5.19 14.99
N ILE A 288 3.45 4.67 14.82
CA ILE A 288 3.72 3.48 14.02
C ILE A 288 3.95 2.32 14.97
N GLY A 289 3.29 1.20 14.73
CA GLY A 289 3.38 0.03 15.59
C GLY A 289 3.69 -1.25 14.84
N ARG A 290 4.45 -2.12 15.49
CA ARG A 290 4.66 -3.50 15.06
C ARG A 290 4.05 -4.48 16.02
N LEU A 291 3.53 -5.56 15.45
CA LEU A 291 2.92 -6.65 16.18
C LEU A 291 3.86 -7.85 16.25
N ASP A 292 3.57 -8.75 17.17
CA ASP A 292 4.16 -10.08 17.13
C ASP A 292 3.70 -10.84 15.87
N GLU A 293 4.59 -11.66 15.32
CA GLU A 293 4.37 -12.41 14.06
C GLU A 293 3.15 -13.34 14.11
N SER A 294 2.68 -13.70 15.31
CA SER A 294 1.52 -14.57 15.53
C SER A 294 0.17 -13.84 15.42
N VAL A 295 0.16 -12.50 15.39
CA VAL A 295 -1.05 -11.68 15.47
C VAL A 295 -1.42 -11.17 14.08
N SER A 296 -2.70 -11.31 13.70
CA SER A 296 -3.22 -10.74 12.46
C SER A 296 -3.38 -9.20 12.60
N PRO A 297 -2.70 -8.38 11.77
CA PRO A 297 -2.81 -6.93 11.85
C PRO A 297 -4.23 -6.42 11.63
N ASP A 298 -4.98 -6.99 10.68
CA ASP A 298 -6.36 -6.54 10.39
C ASP A 298 -7.32 -6.79 11.56
N ALA A 299 -7.15 -7.91 12.27
CA ALA A 299 -7.94 -8.20 13.46
C ALA A 299 -7.60 -7.22 14.61
N PHE A 300 -6.32 -6.91 14.78
CA PHE A 300 -5.85 -5.97 15.79
C PHE A 300 -6.30 -4.53 15.49
N ILE A 301 -6.22 -4.08 14.24
CA ILE A 301 -6.69 -2.76 13.81
C ILE A 301 -8.19 -2.60 14.09
N LYS A 302 -9.01 -3.62 13.80
CA LYS A 302 -10.45 -3.60 14.13
C LYS A 302 -10.69 -3.49 15.64
N LYS A 303 -9.90 -4.21 16.45
CA LYS A 303 -9.92 -4.14 17.91
C LYS A 303 -9.59 -2.72 18.41
N LEU A 304 -8.52 -2.10 17.87
CA LEU A 304 -8.12 -0.73 18.20
C LEU A 304 -9.19 0.30 17.83
N ASN A 305 -9.71 0.25 16.60
CA ASN A 305 -10.73 1.22 16.16
C ASN A 305 -12.01 1.13 16.99
N THR A 306 -12.40 -0.07 17.42
CA THR A 306 -13.54 -0.24 18.34
C THR A 306 -13.26 0.39 19.70
N LEU A 307 -12.03 0.29 20.20
CA LEU A 307 -11.59 0.90 21.46
C LEU A 307 -11.56 2.43 21.35
N PHE A 308 -11.04 2.98 20.26
CA PHE A 308 -10.97 4.44 20.04
C PHE A 308 -12.37 5.06 20.01
N VAL A 309 -13.33 4.43 19.33
CA VAL A 309 -14.73 4.86 19.34
C VAL A 309 -15.33 4.79 20.75
N LYS A 310 -15.04 3.74 21.53
CA LYS A 310 -15.54 3.60 22.91
C LYS A 310 -14.98 4.67 23.84
N LYS A 311 -13.72 5.06 23.66
CA LYS A 311 -13.05 6.09 24.47
C LYS A 311 -13.28 7.52 23.97
N GLY A 312 -13.91 7.70 22.81
CA GLY A 312 -14.17 9.00 22.21
C GLY A 312 -12.92 9.70 21.67
N TRP A 313 -11.88 8.95 21.30
CA TRP A 313 -10.66 9.50 20.70
C TRP A 313 -10.85 9.70 19.20
N SER A 314 -10.54 10.89 18.69
CA SER A 314 -10.66 11.28 17.27
C SER A 314 -9.49 10.77 16.43
N VAL A 315 -9.18 9.48 16.56
CA VAL A 315 -8.06 8.81 15.90
C VAL A 315 -8.53 7.51 15.25
N GLU A 316 -7.80 7.06 14.24
CA GLU A 316 -8.01 5.77 13.60
C GLU A 316 -6.71 5.00 13.40
N ALA A 317 -6.77 3.69 13.62
CA ALA A 317 -5.74 2.74 13.23
C ALA A 317 -5.99 2.31 11.78
N VAL A 318 -4.94 2.37 10.97
CA VAL A 318 -4.94 2.00 9.55
C VAL A 318 -3.86 0.97 9.26
N ASN A 319 -4.06 0.19 8.20
CA ASN A 319 -3.09 -0.81 7.78
C ASN A 319 -1.91 -0.18 7.03
N TRP A 320 -0.84 -0.97 6.82
CA TRP A 320 0.37 -0.57 6.11
C TRP A 320 0.10 0.08 4.73
N ARG A 321 -0.95 -0.37 4.02
CA ARG A 321 -1.29 0.10 2.67
C ARG A 321 -1.90 1.49 2.70
N SER A 322 -2.83 1.72 3.62
CA SER A 322 -3.41 3.04 3.86
C SER A 322 -2.36 4.00 4.44
N ALA A 323 -1.48 3.51 5.31
CA ALA A 323 -0.36 4.28 5.83
C ALA A 323 0.64 4.70 4.74
N ALA A 324 0.91 3.83 3.77
CA ALA A 324 1.80 4.13 2.64
C ALA A 324 1.15 5.00 1.53
N GLY A 325 -0.12 5.38 1.69
CA GLY A 325 -0.77 6.37 0.83
C GLY A 325 -0.81 6.04 -0.65
N ARG A 326 -0.81 7.09 -1.48
CA ARG A 326 -0.86 7.00 -2.95
C ARG A 326 0.25 6.18 -3.53
N THR A 327 1.44 6.23 -2.95
CA THR A 327 2.59 5.44 -3.42
C THR A 327 2.28 3.95 -3.43
N ALA A 328 1.68 3.42 -2.34
CA ALA A 328 1.23 2.04 -2.31
C ALA A 328 -0.05 1.80 -3.12
N LEU A 329 -0.94 2.80 -3.21
CA LEU A 329 -2.14 2.70 -4.03
C LEU A 329 -1.83 2.60 -5.53
N TYR A 330 -0.86 3.33 -6.08
CA TYR A 330 -0.45 3.20 -7.48
C TYR A 330 0.01 1.78 -7.80
N LEU A 331 0.82 1.18 -6.93
CA LEU A 331 1.26 -0.21 -7.08
C LEU A 331 0.07 -1.18 -7.01
N TYR A 332 -0.87 -0.92 -6.10
CA TYR A 332 -2.10 -1.68 -6.01
C TYR A 332 -2.96 -1.59 -7.28
N TRP A 333 -3.11 -0.40 -7.87
CA TRP A 333 -3.84 -0.21 -9.13
C TRP A 333 -3.17 -0.90 -10.30
N ILE A 334 -1.84 -0.80 -10.42
CA ILE A 334 -1.08 -1.53 -11.44
C ILE A 334 -1.34 -3.04 -11.28
N ARG A 335 -1.29 -3.57 -10.05
CA ARG A 335 -1.61 -4.97 -9.78
C ARG A 335 -3.04 -5.33 -10.19
N ILE A 336 -4.04 -4.48 -9.91
CA ILE A 336 -5.42 -4.70 -10.35
C ILE A 336 -5.49 -4.82 -11.88
N ILE A 337 -4.81 -3.94 -12.62
CA ILE A 337 -4.80 -3.96 -14.09
C ILE A 337 -4.19 -5.27 -14.60
N PHE A 338 -3.07 -5.71 -14.04
CA PHE A 338 -2.46 -7.00 -14.37
C PHE A 338 -3.40 -8.18 -14.03
N ASN A 339 -4.08 -8.15 -12.88
CA ASN A 339 -5.08 -9.15 -12.47
C ASN A 339 -6.24 -9.23 -13.48
N ILE A 340 -6.77 -8.09 -13.92
CA ILE A 340 -7.82 -8.03 -14.94
C ILE A 340 -7.33 -8.65 -16.24
N GLY A 341 -6.10 -8.36 -16.67
CA GLY A 341 -5.51 -8.97 -17.86
C GLY A 341 -5.47 -10.50 -17.80
N ILE A 342 -5.06 -11.05 -16.66
CA ILE A 342 -5.04 -12.51 -16.45
C ILE A 342 -6.46 -13.08 -16.40
N PHE A 343 -7.40 -12.39 -15.75
CA PHE A 343 -8.80 -12.79 -15.73
C PHE A 343 -9.41 -12.89 -17.14
N ILE A 344 -9.06 -11.97 -18.05
CA ILE A 344 -9.48 -12.02 -19.45
C ILE A 344 -8.92 -13.26 -20.15
N ILE A 345 -7.63 -13.58 -19.93
CA ILE A 345 -6.99 -14.78 -20.49
C ILE A 345 -7.70 -16.05 -19.99
N LEU A 346 -8.12 -16.07 -18.71
CA LEU A 346 -8.87 -17.18 -18.14
C LEU A 346 -10.24 -17.36 -18.80
N ILE A 347 -10.97 -16.27 -19.02
CA ILE A 347 -12.26 -16.32 -19.72
C ILE A 347 -12.07 -16.85 -21.15
N ALA A 348 -11.05 -16.38 -21.86
CA ALA A 348 -10.74 -16.87 -23.21
C ALA A 348 -10.45 -18.38 -23.19
N GLY A 349 -9.63 -18.85 -22.26
CA GLY A 349 -9.36 -20.29 -22.06
C GLY A 349 -10.62 -21.09 -21.75
N PHE A 350 -11.49 -20.57 -20.88
CA PHE A 350 -12.76 -21.20 -20.53
C PHE A 350 -13.69 -21.34 -21.73
N ILE A 351 -13.81 -20.30 -22.58
CA ILE A 351 -14.60 -20.34 -23.81
C ILE A 351 -14.08 -21.41 -24.77
N ILE A 352 -12.75 -21.51 -24.94
CA ILE A 352 -12.11 -22.51 -25.80
C ILE A 352 -12.45 -23.94 -25.32
N VAL A 353 -12.35 -24.19 -24.00
CA VAL A 353 -12.71 -25.49 -23.42
C VAL A 353 -14.19 -25.80 -23.62
N ASN A 354 -15.08 -24.83 -23.39
CA ASN A 354 -16.52 -25.02 -23.56
C ASN A 354 -16.86 -25.36 -25.02
N ASN A 355 -16.29 -24.61 -25.97
CA ASN A 355 -16.46 -24.86 -27.40
C ASN A 355 -16.01 -26.28 -27.79
N THR A 356 -14.87 -26.71 -27.28
CA THR A 356 -14.34 -28.05 -27.55
C THR A 356 -15.23 -29.15 -26.95
N LEU A 357 -15.80 -28.93 -25.77
CA LEU A 357 -16.75 -29.86 -25.15
C LEU A 357 -18.04 -29.98 -25.97
N ILE A 358 -18.54 -28.87 -26.54
CA ILE A 358 -19.71 -28.89 -27.42
C ILE A 358 -19.42 -29.71 -28.67
N ILE A 359 -18.28 -29.47 -29.33
CA ILE A 359 -17.85 -30.22 -30.52
C ILE A 359 -17.80 -31.72 -30.20
N ASN A 360 -17.25 -32.11 -29.03
CA ASN A 360 -17.23 -33.49 -28.59
C ASN A 360 -18.62 -34.12 -28.40
N VAL A 361 -19.61 -33.34 -27.93
CA VAL A 361 -21.00 -33.80 -27.82
C VAL A 361 -21.62 -33.96 -29.20
N LEU A 362 -21.36 -33.02 -30.11
CA LEU A 362 -21.91 -33.05 -31.48
C LEU A 362 -21.36 -34.23 -32.29
N ASP A 363 -20.08 -34.57 -32.13
CA ASP A 363 -19.46 -35.72 -32.81
C ASP A 363 -20.07 -37.06 -32.43
N ARG A 364 -20.74 -37.14 -31.27
CA ARG A 364 -21.40 -38.38 -30.78
C ARG A 364 -22.92 -38.29 -30.75
N THR A 365 -23.50 -37.34 -31.48
CA THR A 365 -24.97 -37.16 -31.57
C THR A 365 -25.68 -38.47 -31.94
N ARG A 366 -25.12 -39.25 -32.88
CA ARG A 366 -25.66 -40.54 -33.31
C ARG A 366 -25.61 -41.61 -32.20
N GLU A 367 -24.54 -41.66 -31.41
CA GLU A 367 -24.41 -42.57 -30.25
C GLU A 367 -25.41 -42.20 -29.14
N ILE A 368 -25.59 -40.90 -28.88
CA ILE A 368 -26.59 -40.41 -27.91
C ILE A 368 -28.00 -40.74 -28.39
N GLY A 369 -28.28 -40.56 -29.68
CA GLY A 369 -29.55 -40.90 -30.31
C GLY A 369 -29.90 -42.39 -30.20
N THR A 370 -28.94 -43.28 -30.48
CA THR A 370 -29.16 -44.73 -30.36
C THR A 370 -29.37 -45.16 -28.91
N MET A 371 -28.63 -44.60 -27.95
CA MET A 371 -28.87 -44.87 -26.52
C MET A 371 -30.28 -44.45 -26.09
N MET A 372 -30.75 -43.28 -26.53
CA MET A 372 -32.11 -42.83 -26.23
C MET A 372 -33.18 -43.68 -26.91
N ALA A 373 -32.95 -44.15 -28.15
CA ALA A 373 -33.86 -45.03 -28.87
C ALA A 373 -34.02 -46.41 -28.19
N ILE A 374 -32.96 -46.92 -27.55
CA ILE A 374 -32.98 -48.16 -26.77
C ILE A 374 -33.62 -47.96 -25.37
N GLY A 375 -33.90 -46.71 -24.98
CA GLY A 375 -34.64 -46.38 -23.75
C GLY A 375 -33.84 -45.63 -22.69
N ALA A 376 -32.64 -45.14 -22.99
CA ALA A 376 -31.89 -44.30 -22.05
C ALA A 376 -32.64 -42.98 -21.78
N LYS A 377 -32.88 -42.66 -20.50
CA LYS A 377 -33.53 -41.41 -20.09
C LYS A 377 -32.59 -40.23 -20.34
N ARG A 378 -33.14 -39.05 -20.66
CA ARG A 378 -32.36 -37.79 -20.79
C ARG A 378 -31.47 -37.48 -19.57
N ARG A 379 -31.94 -37.79 -18.35
CA ARG A 379 -31.15 -37.66 -17.11
C ARG A 379 -29.90 -38.57 -17.11
N PHE A 380 -29.98 -39.75 -17.71
CA PHE A 380 -28.84 -40.66 -17.82
C PHE A 380 -27.76 -40.06 -18.73
N ILE A 381 -28.14 -39.51 -19.88
CA ILE A 381 -27.22 -38.81 -20.80
C ILE A 381 -26.59 -37.59 -20.12
N ALA A 382 -27.39 -36.81 -19.39
CA ALA A 382 -26.91 -35.65 -18.65
C ALA A 382 -25.85 -36.03 -17.58
N LEU A 383 -26.15 -37.04 -16.75
CA LEU A 383 -25.23 -37.55 -15.74
C LEU A 383 -23.96 -38.16 -16.35
N GLN A 384 -24.07 -38.83 -17.49
CA GLN A 384 -22.91 -39.35 -18.20
C GLN A 384 -21.99 -38.22 -18.68
N CYS A 385 -22.55 -37.19 -19.32
CA CYS A 385 -21.79 -36.02 -19.77
C CYS A 385 -21.19 -35.26 -18.57
N MET A 386 -21.93 -35.12 -17.47
CA MET A 386 -21.43 -34.52 -16.23
C MET A 386 -20.18 -35.21 -15.71
N ILE A 387 -20.25 -36.55 -15.56
CA ILE A 387 -19.15 -37.33 -14.99
C ILE A 387 -17.93 -37.26 -15.90
N GLU A 388 -18.14 -37.26 -17.22
CA GLU A 388 -17.07 -37.11 -18.21
C GLU A 388 -16.39 -35.74 -18.12
N THR A 389 -17.15 -34.64 -18.10
CA THR A 389 -16.59 -33.30 -17.93
C THR A 389 -15.89 -33.16 -16.58
N PHE A 390 -16.48 -33.70 -15.51
CA PHE A 390 -15.88 -33.69 -14.19
C PHE A 390 -14.53 -34.44 -14.16
N MET A 391 -14.44 -35.61 -14.78
CA MET A 391 -13.17 -36.35 -14.92
C MET A 391 -12.13 -35.58 -15.73
N LEU A 392 -12.54 -34.94 -16.83
CA LEU A 392 -11.64 -34.12 -17.65
C LEU A 392 -11.11 -32.93 -16.86
N THR A 393 -11.98 -32.20 -16.15
CA THR A 393 -11.58 -31.07 -15.32
C THR A 393 -10.72 -31.51 -14.14
N LEU A 394 -11.04 -32.62 -13.48
CA LEU A 394 -10.26 -33.13 -12.35
C LEU A 394 -8.85 -33.53 -12.79
N SER A 395 -8.73 -34.28 -13.88
CA SER A 395 -7.42 -34.68 -14.42
C SER A 395 -6.61 -33.49 -14.91
N ALA A 396 -7.23 -32.56 -15.63
CA ALA A 396 -6.58 -31.32 -16.06
C ALA A 396 -6.15 -30.43 -14.88
N GLY A 397 -6.99 -30.32 -13.85
CA GLY A 397 -6.70 -29.55 -12.65
C GLY A 397 -5.49 -30.11 -11.90
N VAL A 398 -5.44 -31.42 -11.67
CA VAL A 398 -4.29 -32.09 -11.04
C VAL A 398 -3.01 -31.87 -11.86
N ILE A 399 -3.07 -32.12 -13.17
CA ILE A 399 -1.90 -31.95 -14.06
C ILE A 399 -1.46 -30.49 -14.08
N GLY A 400 -2.40 -29.55 -14.24
CA GLY A 400 -2.12 -28.11 -14.28
C GLY A 400 -1.53 -27.59 -12.97
N CYS A 401 -2.03 -28.04 -11.81
CA CYS A 401 -1.44 -27.69 -10.52
C CYS A 401 -0.01 -28.23 -10.38
N ILE A 402 0.24 -29.49 -10.76
CA ILE A 402 1.59 -30.07 -10.71
C ILE A 402 2.55 -29.29 -11.60
N PHE A 403 2.18 -29.03 -12.86
CA PHE A 403 3.03 -28.25 -13.77
C PHE A 403 3.17 -26.80 -13.30
N GLY A 404 2.14 -26.20 -12.72
CA GLY A 404 2.19 -24.85 -12.16
C GLY A 404 3.23 -24.76 -11.06
N GLN A 405 3.22 -25.73 -10.13
CA GLN A 405 4.22 -25.85 -9.08
C GLN A 405 5.63 -26.04 -9.64
N ILE A 406 5.81 -26.91 -10.63
CA ILE A 406 7.12 -27.12 -11.28
C ILE A 406 7.63 -25.81 -11.89
N VAL A 407 6.78 -25.10 -12.64
CA VAL A 407 7.14 -23.82 -13.27
C VAL A 407 7.49 -22.79 -12.20
N THR A 408 6.71 -22.68 -11.12
CA THR A 408 6.99 -21.76 -10.02
C THR A 408 8.33 -22.05 -9.33
N ILE A 409 8.66 -23.33 -9.12
CA ILE A 409 9.96 -23.74 -8.57
C ILE A 409 11.09 -23.37 -9.53
N LEU A 410 10.91 -23.60 -10.84
CA LEU A 410 11.90 -23.26 -11.85
C LEU A 410 12.15 -21.75 -11.91
N ILE A 411 11.09 -20.95 -11.86
CA ILE A 411 11.16 -19.49 -11.82
C ILE A 411 11.94 -19.03 -10.57
N THR A 412 11.63 -19.59 -9.40
CA THR A 412 12.32 -19.23 -8.14
C THR A 412 13.80 -19.61 -8.19
N LYS A 413 14.14 -20.78 -8.75
CA LYS A 413 15.53 -21.23 -8.92
C LYS A 413 16.30 -20.43 -9.97
N ALA A 414 15.63 -19.88 -10.97
CA ALA A 414 16.26 -19.07 -12.01
C ALA A 414 16.80 -17.73 -11.47
N HIS A 415 16.42 -17.34 -10.24
CA HIS A 415 16.90 -16.14 -9.55
C HIS A 415 16.88 -14.90 -10.45
N ILE A 416 15.73 -14.65 -11.08
CA ILE A 416 15.54 -13.54 -12.01
C ILE A 416 15.66 -12.24 -11.21
N VAL A 417 16.80 -11.55 -11.38
CA VAL A 417 17.08 -10.26 -10.77
C VAL A 417 16.51 -9.15 -11.64
N PHE A 418 15.80 -8.21 -11.02
CA PHE A 418 15.31 -7.03 -11.69
C PHE A 418 16.37 -5.93 -11.67
N HIS A 419 16.79 -5.48 -12.84
CA HIS A 419 17.65 -4.30 -12.98
C HIS A 419 16.87 -2.99 -13.15
N ASN A 420 15.57 -3.08 -13.44
CA ASN A 420 14.70 -1.94 -13.66
C ASN A 420 13.97 -1.56 -12.37
N SER A 421 14.05 -0.29 -11.96
CA SER A 421 13.46 0.19 -10.70
C SER A 421 11.93 0.02 -10.65
N LEU A 422 11.23 0.13 -11.78
CA LEU A 422 9.78 -0.11 -11.83
C LEU A 422 9.41 -1.56 -11.51
N LEU A 423 10.21 -2.53 -11.98
CA LEU A 423 9.96 -3.94 -11.68
C LEU A 423 10.28 -4.25 -10.20
N THR A 424 11.39 -3.74 -9.68
CA THR A 424 11.71 -3.87 -8.25
C THR A 424 10.63 -3.26 -7.36
N GLN A 425 10.07 -2.12 -7.77
CA GLN A 425 8.97 -1.47 -7.08
C GLN A 425 7.66 -2.26 -7.20
N LEU A 426 7.35 -2.76 -8.40
CA LEU A 426 6.13 -3.53 -8.66
C LEU A 426 6.11 -4.82 -7.84
N PHE A 427 7.23 -5.55 -7.80
CA PHE A 427 7.34 -6.82 -7.08
C PHE A 427 7.78 -6.65 -5.61
N GLY A 428 8.15 -5.43 -5.19
CA GLY A 428 8.65 -5.13 -3.84
C GLY A 428 9.91 -5.89 -3.45
N SER A 429 10.67 -6.40 -4.44
CA SER A 429 11.85 -7.23 -4.25
C SER A 429 12.81 -7.06 -5.42
N SER A 430 14.11 -7.14 -5.17
CA SER A 430 15.16 -7.08 -6.20
C SER A 430 15.23 -8.34 -7.06
N ALA A 431 14.60 -9.43 -6.61
CA ALA A 431 14.46 -10.67 -7.37
C ALA A 431 13.05 -11.24 -7.27
N LEU A 432 12.60 -11.93 -8.31
CA LEU A 432 11.31 -12.61 -8.30
C LEU A 432 11.41 -13.88 -7.44
N VAL A 433 10.91 -13.78 -6.21
CA VAL A 433 10.82 -14.91 -5.28
C VAL A 433 9.38 -15.35 -5.21
N VAL A 434 9.07 -16.58 -5.64
CA VAL A 434 7.70 -17.08 -5.60
C VAL A 434 7.47 -17.95 -4.38
N SER A 435 6.61 -17.53 -3.46
CA SER A 435 6.26 -18.33 -2.28
C SER A 435 5.22 -19.38 -2.64
N LEU A 436 5.52 -20.63 -2.33
CA LEU A 436 4.59 -21.74 -2.49
C LEU A 436 3.72 -21.85 -1.23
N SER A 437 2.51 -21.30 -1.28
CA SER A 437 1.52 -21.53 -0.23
C SER A 437 0.63 -22.73 -0.58
N PRO A 438 0.55 -23.76 0.30
CA PRO A 438 -0.38 -24.87 0.13
C PRO A 438 -1.84 -24.44 0.10
N VAL A 439 -2.17 -23.34 0.79
CA VAL A 439 -3.52 -22.76 0.82
C VAL A 439 -3.92 -22.30 -0.57
N ASN A 440 -3.02 -21.60 -1.26
CA ASN A 440 -3.26 -21.13 -2.62
C ASN A 440 -3.51 -22.31 -3.57
N LEU A 441 -2.73 -23.39 -3.43
CA LEU A 441 -2.93 -24.59 -4.26
C LEU A 441 -4.35 -25.14 -4.08
N LEU A 442 -4.84 -25.20 -2.84
CA LEU A 442 -6.19 -25.64 -2.54
C LEU A 442 -7.25 -24.69 -3.13
N GLU A 443 -7.06 -23.39 -3.02
CA GLU A 443 -7.95 -22.37 -3.61
C GLU A 443 -8.01 -22.46 -5.13
N MET A 444 -6.86 -22.62 -5.79
CA MET A 444 -6.77 -22.80 -7.24
C MET A 444 -7.48 -24.08 -7.67
N PHE A 445 -7.28 -25.17 -6.93
CA PHE A 445 -7.94 -26.44 -7.21
C PHE A 445 -9.47 -26.34 -7.03
N ALA A 446 -9.92 -25.65 -5.98
CA ALA A 446 -11.33 -25.37 -5.75
C ALA A 446 -11.93 -24.51 -6.88
N LEU A 447 -11.23 -23.44 -7.30
CA LEU A 447 -11.63 -22.60 -8.42
C LEU A 447 -11.76 -23.41 -9.72
N CYS A 448 -10.84 -24.34 -9.98
CA CYS A 448 -10.91 -25.24 -11.13
C CYS A 448 -12.16 -26.12 -11.12
N ILE A 449 -12.50 -26.67 -9.94
CA ILE A 449 -13.72 -27.47 -9.78
C ILE A 449 -14.94 -26.59 -10.05
N VAL A 450 -15.00 -25.39 -9.49
CA VAL A 450 -16.11 -24.44 -9.70
C VAL A 450 -16.24 -24.09 -11.19
N LEU A 451 -15.15 -23.76 -11.87
CA LEU A 451 -15.17 -23.46 -13.31
C LEU A 451 -15.58 -24.68 -14.13
N GLY A 452 -15.14 -25.90 -13.78
CA GLY A 452 -15.61 -27.13 -14.41
C GLY A 452 -17.12 -27.34 -14.24
N LEU A 453 -17.62 -27.10 -13.02
CA LEU A 453 -19.03 -27.14 -12.65
C LEU A 453 -19.85 -25.95 -13.21
N ILE A 454 -19.24 -24.96 -13.85
CA ILE A 454 -19.99 -23.96 -14.62
C ILE A 454 -19.92 -24.32 -16.10
N GLY A 455 -18.74 -24.79 -16.56
CA GLY A 455 -18.46 -25.16 -17.94
C GLY A 455 -19.32 -26.30 -18.48
N TRP A 456 -19.72 -27.25 -17.64
CA TRP A 456 -20.58 -28.38 -18.04
C TRP A 456 -22.04 -28.01 -18.36
N CYS A 457 -22.57 -26.87 -17.87
CA CYS A 457 -23.98 -26.53 -18.01
C CYS A 457 -24.40 -26.48 -19.49
N TYR A 458 -23.62 -25.76 -20.30
CA TYR A 458 -23.94 -25.55 -21.71
C TYR A 458 -23.83 -26.83 -22.58
N PRO A 459 -22.74 -27.63 -22.52
CA PRO A 459 -22.64 -28.90 -23.25
C PRO A 459 -23.72 -29.91 -22.85
N VAL A 460 -24.03 -30.02 -21.55
CA VAL A 460 -25.06 -30.95 -21.06
C VAL A 460 -26.45 -30.55 -21.57
N MET A 461 -26.78 -29.26 -21.52
CA MET A 461 -28.04 -28.74 -22.08
C MET A 461 -28.16 -29.05 -23.57
N THR A 462 -27.05 -28.99 -24.31
CA THR A 462 -27.00 -29.33 -25.74
C THR A 462 -27.22 -30.83 -25.96
N ALA A 463 -26.56 -31.69 -25.19
CA ALA A 463 -26.69 -33.15 -25.28
C ALA A 463 -28.13 -33.64 -25.02
N VAL A 464 -28.81 -33.04 -24.05
CA VAL A 464 -30.17 -33.43 -23.63
C VAL A 464 -31.25 -33.01 -24.65
N LYS A 465 -30.97 -31.99 -25.47
CA LYS A 465 -31.89 -31.48 -26.50
C LYS A 465 -31.87 -32.30 -27.80
N ILE A 466 -30.93 -33.24 -27.95
CA ILE A 466 -30.82 -34.09 -29.15
C ILE A 466 -32.10 -34.91 -29.35
N ASN A 467 -32.69 -34.84 -30.55
CA ASN A 467 -33.84 -35.67 -30.92
C ASN A 467 -33.35 -37.05 -31.43
N PRO A 468 -33.77 -38.17 -30.82
CA PRO A 468 -33.31 -39.51 -31.22
C PRO A 468 -33.54 -39.83 -32.70
N VAL A 469 -34.67 -39.40 -33.27
CA VAL A 469 -35.03 -39.72 -34.67
C VAL A 469 -34.10 -38.99 -35.65
N VAL A 470 -33.89 -37.69 -35.43
CA VAL A 470 -33.02 -36.85 -36.26
C VAL A 470 -31.57 -37.29 -36.16
N ALA A 471 -31.10 -37.62 -34.95
CA ALA A 471 -29.75 -38.09 -34.70
C ALA A 471 -29.41 -39.38 -35.45
N MET A 472 -30.37 -40.31 -35.59
CA MET A 472 -30.15 -41.57 -36.32
C MET A 472 -30.12 -41.40 -37.84
N GLN A 473 -30.80 -40.37 -38.36
CA GLN A 473 -30.84 -40.03 -39.80
C GLN A 473 -29.58 -39.28 -40.27
N GLY A 474 -28.66 -38.94 -39.36
CA GLY A 474 -27.45 -38.18 -39.68
C GLY A 474 -27.66 -36.67 -39.75
N GLY A 475 -28.79 -36.15 -39.25
CA GLY A 475 -28.99 -34.72 -39.05
C GLY A 475 -28.03 -34.20 -37.98
N LYS A 476 -27.20 -33.22 -38.33
CA LYS A 476 -26.34 -32.49 -37.38
C LYS A 476 -27.15 -31.51 -36.55
#